data_AF-A0A1F5D1U3-F1
#
_entry.id   AF-A0A1F5D1U3-F1
#
_cell.length_a   1.000
_cell.length_b   1.000
_cell.length_c   1.000
_cell.angle_alpha   90.00
_cell.angle_beta   90.00
_cell.angle_gamma   90.00
#
_symmetry.space_group_name_H-M   'P 1'
#
loop_
_entity.id
_entity.type
_entity.pdbx_description
1 polymer ?
#
loop_
_entity_poly.entity_id
_entity_poly.type
_entity_poly.pdbx_seq_one_letter_code
_entity_poly.pdbx_strand_id
1 'polypeptide(L)' 'MAIFQNSIDYRGPADINADSYVNAQDSIILGAAFGSEAGDPNFDKRADLNYDDRVNARDSVILGVNWGNHYDC' A
#
# COMPACT_ATOMS: atom_id res chain seq x y z
N MET A 1 21.09 -7.85 0.92
CA MET A 1 20.90 -6.40 0.71
C MET A 1 20.15 -6.24 -0.60
N ALA A 2 18.83 -6.08 -0.56
CA ALA A 2 18.05 -5.80 -1.76
C ALA A 2 17.99 -4.28 -1.94
N ILE A 3 18.61 -3.85 -3.03
CA ILE A 3 18.63 -2.55 -3.69
C ILE A 3 17.35 -1.72 -3.44
N PHE A 4 17.47 -0.71 -2.58
CA PHE A 4 16.57 0.43 -2.54
C PHE A 4 16.98 1.41 -3.64
N GLN A 5 15.99 2.03 -4.30
CA GLN A 5 16.13 3.03 -5.38
C GLN A 5 16.44 2.46 -6.77
N ASN A 6 15.44 1.82 -7.39
CA ASN A 6 15.16 1.83 -8.84
C ASN A 6 13.97 0.94 -9.25
N SER A 7 13.22 0.37 -8.30
CA SER A 7 12.02 -0.39 -8.62
C SER A 7 10.88 0.57 -8.95
N ILE A 8 10.55 0.69 -10.23
CA ILE A 8 9.15 0.97 -10.61
C ILE A 8 8.34 -0.03 -9.81
N ASP A 9 7.51 0.44 -8.87
CA ASP A 9 6.61 -0.46 -8.15
C ASP A 9 5.68 -1.04 -9.21
N TYR A 10 5.94 -2.28 -9.61
CA TYR A 10 5.20 -2.97 -10.67
C TYR A 10 3.83 -3.45 -10.15
N ARG A 11 3.64 -3.37 -8.83
CA ARG A 11 2.35 -3.44 -8.17
C ARG A 11 1.60 -2.19 -8.61
N GLY A 12 0.52 -2.34 -9.37
CA GLY A 12 -0.26 -1.17 -9.74
C GLY A 12 -0.74 -0.40 -8.50
N PRO A 13 -1.15 0.87 -8.65
CA PRO A 13 -1.50 1.70 -7.51
C PRO A 13 -2.52 1.03 -6.58
N ALA A 14 -2.19 0.99 -5.28
CA ALA A 14 -2.98 0.36 -4.21
C ALA A 14 -3.08 -1.18 -4.20
N ASP A 15 -2.31 -1.90 -5.03
CA ASP A 15 -2.07 -3.34 -4.90
C ASP A 15 -0.99 -3.61 -3.84
N ILE A 16 -1.42 -3.63 -2.57
CA ILE A 16 -0.54 -3.70 -1.40
C ILE A 16 0.05 -5.11 -1.24
N ASN A 17 -0.72 -6.15 -1.56
CA ASN A 17 -0.29 -7.54 -1.46
C ASN A 17 0.42 -8.08 -2.71
N ALA A 18 0.42 -7.32 -3.82
CA ALA A 18 1.02 -7.69 -5.10
C ALA A 18 0.33 -8.90 -5.77
N ASP A 19 -0.98 -9.05 -5.59
CA ASP A 19 -1.77 -10.14 -6.18
C ASP A 19 -2.45 -9.76 -7.51
N SER A 20 -2.13 -8.58 -8.04
CA SER A 20 -2.72 -7.97 -9.23
C SER A 20 -4.13 -7.43 -9.07
N TYR A 21 -4.79 -7.58 -7.92
CA TYR A 21 -6.16 -7.14 -7.71
C TYR A 21 -6.26 -6.18 -6.52
N VAL A 22 -6.72 -4.96 -6.74
CA VAL A 22 -7.03 -4.04 -5.63
C VAL A 22 -8.36 -4.42 -4.99
N ASN A 23 -8.31 -5.08 -3.83
CA ASN A 23 -9.47 -5.71 -3.20
C ASN A 23 -9.42 -5.64 -1.66
N ALA A 24 -10.29 -6.44 -1.02
CA ALA A 24 -10.40 -6.48 0.44
C ALA A 24 -9.11 -6.95 1.14
N GLN A 25 -8.27 -7.73 0.47
CA GLN A 25 -6.97 -8.16 0.99
C GLN A 25 -6.04 -6.97 1.22
N ASP A 26 -6.01 -6.01 0.29
CA ASP A 26 -5.24 -4.77 0.46
C ASP A 26 -5.77 -3.94 1.62
N SER A 27 -7.10 -3.85 1.76
CA SER A 27 -7.72 -3.15 2.90
C SER A 27 -7.40 -3.79 4.24
N ILE A 28 -7.24 -5.11 4.31
CA ILE A 28 -6.83 -5.80 5.54
C ILE A 28 -5.40 -5.40 5.92
N ILE A 29 -4.49 -5.31 4.94
CA ILE A 29 -3.11 -4.90 5.19
C ILE A 29 -3.05 -3.42 5.60
N LEU A 30 -3.77 -2.55 4.89
CA LEU A 30 -3.90 -1.15 5.24
C LEU A 30 -4.46 -0.98 6.66
N GLY A 31 -5.53 -1.70 6.98
CA GLY A 31 -6.18 -1.68 8.29
C GLY A 31 -5.26 -2.16 9.42
N ALA A 32 -4.37 -3.12 9.15
CA ALA A 32 -3.40 -3.60 10.14
C ALA A 32 -2.32 -2.55 10.47
N ALA A 33 -1.96 -1.71 9.51
CA ALA A 33 -0.99 -0.62 9.68
C ALA A 33 -1.64 0.73 10.03
N PHE A 34 -2.98 0.83 10.00
CA PHE A 34 -3.68 2.11 10.13
C PHE A 34 -3.35 2.83 11.45
N GLY A 35 -2.97 4.11 11.34
CA GLY A 35 -2.58 4.97 12.45
C GLY A 35 -1.09 4.88 12.83
N SER A 36 -0.29 4.09 12.13
CA SER A 36 1.17 4.04 12.32
C SER A 36 1.91 5.08 11.48
N GLU A 37 3.11 5.45 11.93
CA GLU A 37 4.06 6.28 11.19
C GLU A 37 5.44 5.62 11.09
N ALA A 38 6.30 6.13 10.20
CA ALA A 38 7.63 5.57 9.98
C ALA A 38 8.43 5.46 11.30
N GLY A 39 8.85 4.24 11.63
CA GLY A 39 9.55 3.91 12.88
C GLY A 39 8.68 3.14 13.88
N ASP A 40 7.36 3.15 13.71
CA ASP A 40 6.48 2.33 14.52
C ASP A 40 6.60 0.84 14.19
N PRO A 41 6.44 -0.07 15.18
CA PRO A 41 6.53 -1.51 14.95
C PRO A 41 5.48 -2.07 13.97
N ASN A 42 4.34 -1.39 13.83
CA ASN A 42 3.23 -1.77 12.96
C ASN A 42 3.21 -0.99 11.64
N PHE A 43 4.20 -0.15 11.36
CA PHE A 43 4.30 0.55 10.09
C PHE A 43 4.61 -0.42 8.95
N ASP A 44 3.71 -0.47 7.97
CA ASP A 44 3.93 -1.17 6.71
C ASP A 44 4.08 -0.15 5.60
N LYS A 45 5.31 -0.03 5.08
CA LYS A 45 5.64 0.88 3.97
C LYS A 45 4.82 0.63 2.69
N ARG A 46 4.17 -0.54 2.55
CA ARG A 46 3.32 -0.86 1.42
C ARG A 46 1.92 -0.25 1.57
N ALA A 47 1.50 0.04 2.80
CA ALA A 47 0.22 0.66 3.11
C ALA A 47 0.27 2.19 3.13
N ASP A 48 1.47 2.78 3.12
CA ASP A 48 1.72 4.21 2.91
C ASP A 48 1.69 4.50 1.40
N LEU A 49 0.49 4.69 0.85
CA LEU A 49 0.23 4.78 -0.58
C LEU A 49 0.52 6.17 -1.15
N ASN A 50 0.59 7.20 -0.29
CA ASN A 50 0.97 8.54 -0.68
C ASN A 50 2.43 8.90 -0.34
N TYR A 51 3.16 8.00 0.31
CA TYR A 51 4.55 8.17 0.73
C TYR A 51 4.75 9.37 1.66
N ASP A 52 3.80 9.61 2.57
CA ASP A 52 3.87 10.68 3.58
C ASP A 52 4.35 10.21 4.97
N ASP A 53 4.90 9.00 5.03
CA ASP A 53 5.42 8.32 6.23
C ASP A 53 4.32 8.03 7.28
N ARG A 54 3.03 8.09 6.91
CA ARG A 54 1.90 7.86 7.83
C ARG A 54 0.79 7.06 7.16
N VAL A 55 0.47 5.88 7.68
CA VAL A 55 -0.70 5.12 7.19
C VAL A 55 -1.96 5.69 7.82
N ASN A 56 -2.78 6.38 7.05
CA ASN A 56 -3.97 7.07 7.54
C ASN A 56 -5.13 7.08 6.54
N ALA A 57 -6.14 7.92 6.80
CA ALA A 57 -7.34 8.02 5.96
C ALA A 57 -7.02 8.43 4.51
N ARG A 58 -5.91 9.13 4.26
CA ARG A 58 -5.47 9.50 2.90
C ARG A 58 -5.13 8.26 2.08
N ASP A 59 -4.45 7.29 2.68
CA ASP A 59 -4.14 6.01 2.03
C ASP A 59 -5.41 5.21 1.77
N SER A 60 -6.35 5.21 2.72
CA SER A 60 -7.66 4.57 2.53
C SER A 60 -8.43 5.17 1.34
N VAL A 61 -8.31 6.49 1.13
CA VAL A 61 -8.91 7.15 -0.05
C VAL A 61 -8.22 6.70 -1.34
N ILE A 62 -6.89 6.60 -1.37
CA ILE A 62 -6.15 6.12 -2.54
C ILE A 62 -6.54 4.67 -2.86
N LEU A 63 -6.65 3.81 -1.84
CA LEU A 63 -7.13 2.44 -2.00
C LEU A 63 -8.55 2.41 -2.57
N GLY A 64 -9.46 3.22 -2.01
CA GLY A 64 -10.84 3.30 -2.48
C GLY A 64 -10.98 3.79 -3.92
N VAL A 65 -10.12 4.71 -4.36
CA VAL A 65 -10.10 5.21 -5.75
C VAL A 65 -9.66 4.13 -6.74
N ASN A 66 -8.80 3.20 -6.32
CA ASN A 66 -8.29 2.12 -7.17
C ASN A 66 -9.05 0.80 -6.99
N TRP A 67 -10.10 0.77 -6.16
CA TRP A 67 -10.82 -0.46 -5.82
C TRP A 67 -11.36 -1.19 -7.06
N GLY A 68 -11.07 -2.49 -7.13
CA GLY A 68 -11.50 -3.35 -8.24
C GLY A 68 -10.60 -3.30 -9.47
N ASN A 69 -9.53 -2.49 -9.46
CA ASN A 69 -8.52 -2.53 -10.52
C ASN A 69 -7.84 -3.90 -10.56
N HIS A 70 -7.46 -4.30 -11.78
CA HIS A 70 -6.63 -5.45 -12.06
C HIS A 70 -5.43 -5.03 -12.90
N TYR A 71 -4.24 -5.52 -12.56
CA TYR A 71 -2.99 -5.21 -13.25
C TYR A 71 -2.40 -6.46 -13.88
N ASP A 72 -2.11 -6.41 -15.18
CA ASP A 72 -1.39 -7.47 -15.87
C ASP A 72 0.10 -7.37 -15.48
N CYS A 73 0.51 -8.19 -14.50
CA CYS A 73 1.87 -8.25 -13.98
C CYS A 73 2.80 -9.12 -14.83
#